data_AF-A0A2X1PQX7-F1
#
_entry.id   AF-A0A2X1PQX7-F1
#
_cell.length_a   1.000
_cell.length_b   1.000
_cell.length_c   1.000
_cell.angle_alpha   90.00
_cell.angle_beta   90.00
_cell.angle_gamma   90.00
#
_symmetry.space_group_name_H-M   'P 1'
#
loop_
_entity.id
_entity.type
_entity.pdbx_description
1 polymer ?
#
loop_
_entity_poly.entity_id
_entity_poly.type
_entity_poly.pdbx_seq_one_letter_code
_entity_poly.pdbx_strand_id
1 'polypeptide(L)'
;MNKYNNVMKYQDQDILNGICKGKVKFINNRFNFTPTDRGLIKKKNLLHVKMPIIISHYCGPYKFWHKKCGHLNCHIGNLLLKEMDKIIDVPSSWYDHFEKIPFLIKIKRLRKRIKDKLIYGIY
;
A
#
# COMPACT_ATOMS: atom_id res chain seq x y z
N MET A 1 33.55 2.22 -5.70
CA MET A 1 32.11 1.90 -5.71
C MET A 1 31.21 3.09 -5.28
N ASN A 2 31.67 4.35 -5.35
CA ASN A 2 30.98 5.53 -4.77
C ASN A 2 30.40 6.54 -5.78
N LYS A 3 30.43 6.25 -7.09
CA LYS A 3 30.17 7.27 -8.13
C LYS A 3 28.68 7.69 -8.24
N TYR A 4 27.74 6.94 -7.66
CA TYR A 4 26.29 7.17 -7.82
C TYR A 4 25.50 7.25 -6.51
N ASN A 5 26.15 7.09 -5.35
CA ASN A 5 25.49 7.05 -4.05
C ASN A 5 24.71 8.33 -3.70
N ASN A 6 25.09 9.47 -4.29
CA ASN A 6 24.46 10.76 -4.01
C ASN A 6 23.36 11.13 -5.02
N VAL A 7 23.14 10.31 -6.06
CA VAL A 7 22.14 10.58 -7.12
C VAL A 7 20.94 9.64 -7.03
N MET A 8 21.18 8.35 -6.75
CA MET A 8 20.11 7.35 -6.64
C MET A 8 19.52 7.33 -5.21
N LYS A 9 18.21 7.58 -5.10
CA LYS A 9 17.47 7.65 -3.83
C LYS A 9 16.51 6.47 -3.64
N TYR A 10 16.02 5.89 -4.73
CA TYR A 10 14.98 4.86 -4.74
C TYR A 10 15.47 3.52 -5.31
N GLN A 11 16.77 3.26 -5.23
CA GLN A 11 17.39 1.97 -5.56
C GLN A 11 17.00 1.47 -6.96
N ASP A 12 16.41 0.28 -7.06
CA ASP A 12 15.94 -0.34 -8.30
C ASP A 12 14.88 0.49 -9.03
N GLN A 13 14.04 1.25 -8.31
CA GLN A 13 13.05 2.12 -8.93
C GLN A 13 13.72 3.23 -9.77
N ASP A 14 14.86 3.77 -9.31
CA ASP A 14 15.61 4.78 -10.08
C ASP A 14 16.28 4.17 -11.30
N ILE A 15 16.84 2.96 -11.15
CA ILE A 15 17.48 2.23 -12.26
C ILE A 15 16.46 1.97 -13.37
N LEU A 16 15.28 1.44 -13.01
CA LEU A 16 14.20 1.17 -13.98
C LEU A 16 13.70 2.45 -14.64
N ASN A 17 13.48 3.53 -13.87
CA ASN A 17 13.07 4.81 -14.43
C ASN A 17 14.12 5.40 -15.39
N GLY A 18 15.41 5.23 -15.09
CA GLY A 18 16.52 5.68 -15.93
C GLY A 18 16.57 4.92 -17.26
N ILE A 19 16.56 3.58 -17.20
CA ILE A 19 16.66 2.72 -18.39
C ILE A 19 15.43 2.86 -19.30
N CYS A 20 14.24 2.92 -18.71
CA CYS A 20 12.99 2.92 -19.46
C CYS A 20 12.47 4.32 -19.81
N LYS A 21 13.23 5.39 -19.51
CA LYS A 21 12.79 6.78 -19.71
C LYS A 21 12.29 7.01 -21.15
N GLY A 22 11.09 7.58 -21.28
CA GLY A 22 10.44 7.84 -22.58
C GLY A 22 9.82 6.61 -23.25
N LYS A 23 9.96 5.41 -22.66
CA LYS A 23 9.45 4.13 -23.19
C LYS A 23 8.42 3.48 -22.24
N VAL A 24 7.85 4.26 -21.32
CA VAL A 24 6.89 3.77 -20.32
C VAL A 24 5.46 4.09 -20.76
N LYS A 25 4.60 3.07 -20.77
CA LYS A 25 3.15 3.25 -20.87
C LYS A 25 2.57 3.42 -19.47
N PHE A 26 1.98 4.58 -19.19
CA PHE A 26 1.32 4.83 -17.92
C PHE A 26 -0.05 4.15 -17.87
N ILE A 27 -0.35 3.56 -16.71
CA ILE A 27 -1.65 2.96 -16.41
C ILE A 27 -2.32 3.75 -15.28
N ASN A 28 -3.62 3.55 -15.10
CA ASN A 28 -4.36 4.24 -14.05
C ASN A 28 -3.86 3.82 -12.66
N ASN A 29 -3.70 4.79 -11.73
CA ASN A 29 -3.21 4.52 -10.37
C ASN A 29 -4.13 3.59 -9.55
N ARG A 30 -5.35 3.26 -10.01
CA ARG A 30 -6.15 2.19 -9.41
C ARG A 30 -5.42 0.83 -9.37
N PHE A 31 -4.46 0.62 -10.26
CA PHE A 31 -3.60 -0.56 -10.35
C PHE A 31 -2.28 -0.42 -9.57
N ASN A 32 -2.07 0.71 -8.89
CA ASN A 32 -0.92 0.94 -8.02
C ASN A 32 -1.27 1.99 -6.97
N PHE A 33 -2.34 1.77 -6.22
CA PHE A 33 -2.88 2.80 -5.33
C PHE A 33 -2.04 2.89 -4.06
N THR A 34 -1.40 4.04 -3.86
CA THR A 34 -0.46 4.31 -2.76
C THR A 34 -1.07 5.22 -1.68
N PRO A 35 -0.40 5.39 -0.52
CA PRO A 35 -0.80 6.38 0.49
C PRO A 35 -0.79 7.82 -0.04
N THR A 36 0.10 8.11 -0.98
CA THR A 36 0.22 9.42 -1.62
C THR A 36 -1.03 9.74 -2.45
N ASP A 37 -1.53 8.77 -3.23
CA ASP A 37 -2.75 8.93 -4.03
C ASP A 37 -3.95 9.30 -3.16
N ARG A 38 -4.14 8.60 -2.04
CA ARG A 38 -5.15 8.95 -1.05
C ARG A 38 -5.00 10.39 -0.55
N GLY A 39 -3.77 10.82 -0.28
CA GLY A 39 -3.47 12.19 0.15
C GLY A 39 -3.83 13.24 -0.90
N LEU A 40 -3.54 12.95 -2.17
CA LEU A 40 -3.81 13.84 -3.30
C LEU A 40 -5.30 13.95 -3.61
N ILE A 41 -6.05 12.85 -3.60
CA ILE A 41 -7.52 12.86 -3.77
C ILE A 41 -8.17 13.72 -2.67
N LYS A 42 -7.74 13.56 -1.41
CA LYS A 42 -8.24 14.36 -0.28
C LYS A 42 -7.99 15.86 -0.44
N LYS A 43 -6.92 16.24 -1.13
CA LYS A 43 -6.56 17.64 -1.42
C LYS A 43 -7.27 18.18 -2.67
N LYS A 44 -8.16 17.40 -3.30
CA LYS A 44 -8.79 17.69 -4.60
C LYS A 44 -7.77 17.93 -5.73
N ASN A 45 -6.55 17.40 -5.60
CA ASN A 45 -5.60 17.41 -6.70
C ASN A 45 -6.06 16.40 -7.77
N LEU A 46 -6.05 16.84 -9.04
CA LEU A 46 -6.60 16.21 -10.24
C LEU A 46 -5.95 14.87 -10.67
N LEU A 47 -5.55 14.01 -9.73
CA LEU A 47 -5.25 12.62 -10.08
C LEU A 47 -6.58 11.88 -10.33
N HIS A 48 -6.87 11.60 -11.60
CA HIS A 48 -7.98 10.74 -11.99
C HIS A 48 -7.70 9.27 -11.65
N VAL A 49 -7.66 8.93 -10.36
CA VAL A 49 -7.71 7.54 -9.93
C VAL A 49 -9.12 7.02 -10.18
N LYS A 50 -9.28 6.06 -11.09
CA LYS A 50 -10.59 5.47 -11.39
C LYS A 50 -10.93 4.45 -10.31
N MET A 51 -12.06 4.62 -9.64
CA MET A 51 -12.54 3.65 -8.65
C MET A 51 -13.23 2.47 -9.34
N PRO A 52 -13.33 1.30 -8.69
CA PRO A 52 -12.69 0.93 -7.43
C PRO A 52 -11.16 0.77 -7.53
N ILE A 53 -10.47 0.90 -6.38
CA ILE A 53 -9.07 0.49 -6.23
C ILE A 53 -8.96 -1.01 -6.54
N ILE A 54 -8.04 -1.37 -7.44
CA ILE A 54 -7.77 -2.77 -7.81
C ILE A 54 -6.55 -3.31 -7.05
N ILE A 55 -5.47 -2.54 -6.96
CA ILE A 55 -4.24 -2.93 -6.26
C ILE A 55 -3.91 -1.88 -5.21
N SER A 56 -3.80 -2.31 -3.95
CA SER A 56 -3.33 -1.48 -2.84
C SER A 56 -1.84 -1.70 -2.61
N HIS A 57 -1.01 -0.70 -2.89
CA HIS A 57 0.43 -0.77 -2.70
C HIS A 57 0.86 -0.12 -1.39
N TYR A 58 1.31 -0.95 -0.45
CA TYR A 58 1.84 -0.53 0.85
C TYR A 58 3.32 -0.08 0.77
N CYS A 59 3.60 0.95 -0.03
CA CYS A 59 4.95 1.51 -0.16
C CYS A 59 5.42 2.17 1.16
N GLY A 60 6.73 2.33 1.31
CA GLY A 60 7.35 2.81 2.56
C GLY A 60 7.50 1.73 3.64
N PRO A 61 7.81 2.13 4.89
CA PRO A 61 8.24 1.19 5.94
C PRO A 61 7.09 0.41 6.59
N TYR A 62 5.86 0.94 6.52
CA TYR A 62 4.72 0.32 7.21
C TYR A 62 3.87 -0.51 6.25
N LYS A 63 3.87 -1.82 6.46
CA LYS A 63 3.14 -2.82 5.67
C LYS A 63 1.82 -3.19 6.35
N PHE A 64 0.90 -3.86 5.66
CA PHE A 64 -0.44 -4.12 6.19
C PHE A 64 -0.44 -4.94 7.49
N TRP A 65 0.64 -5.70 7.73
CA TRP A 65 0.91 -6.48 8.93
C TRP A 65 1.53 -5.70 10.08
N HIS A 66 1.90 -4.42 9.91
CA HIS A 66 2.37 -3.57 11.00
C HIS A 66 1.20 -2.83 11.68
N LYS A 67 1.23 -2.70 13.01
CA LYS A 67 0.27 -1.91 13.81
C LYS A 67 0.23 -0.45 13.38
N LYS A 68 1.41 0.13 13.11
CA LYS A 68 1.57 1.53 12.68
C LYS A 68 1.06 1.79 11.26
N CYS A 69 0.74 0.76 10.47
CA CYS A 69 0.25 0.97 9.13
C CYS A 69 -1.12 1.65 9.12
N GLY A 70 -1.15 2.84 8.51
CA GLY A 70 -2.35 3.65 8.34
C GLY A 70 -2.97 3.54 6.96
N HIS A 71 -2.48 2.65 6.08
CA HIS A 71 -2.93 2.60 4.70
C HIS A 71 -4.36 2.04 4.59
N LEU A 72 -5.05 2.35 3.49
CA LEU A 72 -6.35 1.76 3.21
C LEU A 72 -6.24 0.25 2.97
N ASN A 73 -7.35 -0.47 3.11
CA ASN A 73 -7.45 -1.89 2.78
C ASN A 73 -6.51 -2.86 3.52
N CYS A 74 -5.77 -2.42 4.56
CA CYS A 74 -4.88 -3.31 5.33
C CYS A 74 -5.59 -4.57 5.88
N HIS A 75 -6.89 -4.46 6.18
CA HIS A 75 -7.70 -5.59 6.65
C HIS A 75 -7.77 -6.73 5.61
N ILE A 76 -7.71 -6.46 4.31
CA ILE A 76 -7.73 -7.49 3.25
C ILE A 76 -6.51 -8.39 3.40
N GLY A 77 -5.30 -7.81 3.54
CA GLY A 77 -4.09 -8.60 3.77
C GLY A 77 -4.15 -9.43 5.06
N ASN A 78 -4.76 -8.90 6.12
CA ASN A 78 -4.96 -9.66 7.37
C ASN A 78 -5.97 -10.80 7.21
N LEU A 79 -6.98 -10.66 6.34
CA LEU A 79 -7.91 -11.73 6.02
C LEU A 79 -7.23 -12.81 5.16
N LEU A 80 -6.44 -12.39 4.16
CA LEU A 80 -5.67 -13.31 3.33
C LEU A 80 -4.72 -14.18 4.15
N LEU A 81 -3.97 -13.60 5.10
CA LEU A 81 -3.10 -14.38 5.98
C LEU A 81 -3.86 -15.46 6.76
N LYS A 82 -5.04 -15.12 7.30
CA LYS A 82 -5.88 -16.09 8.01
C LYS A 82 -6.42 -17.20 7.12
N GLU A 83 -6.69 -16.91 5.85
CA GLU A 83 -7.11 -17.93 4.89
C GLU A 83 -5.92 -18.79 4.45
N MET A 84 -4.73 -18.20 4.30
CA MET A 84 -3.50 -18.93 3.98
C MET A 84 -3.13 -19.93 5.09
N ASP A 85 -3.26 -19.55 6.35
CA ASP A 85 -3.03 -20.43 7.53
C ASP A 85 -3.90 -21.70 7.50
N LYS A 86 -5.02 -21.72 6.75
CA LYS A 86 -5.90 -22.89 6.61
C LYS A 86 -5.49 -23.82 5.47
N ILE A 87 -4.72 -23.32 4.52
CA ILE A 87 -4.43 -24.00 3.25
C ILE A 87 -2.97 -24.49 3.22
N ILE A 88 -2.08 -23.78 3.92
CA ILE A 88 -0.65 -24.03 3.92
C ILE A 88 -0.20 -24.16 5.36
N ASP A 89 0.70 -25.11 5.62
CA ASP A 89 1.41 -25.18 6.91
C ASP A 89 2.39 -24.01 6.98
N VAL A 90 1.96 -22.92 7.64
CA VAL A 90 2.76 -21.70 7.77
C VAL A 90 3.83 -21.95 8.84
N PRO A 91 5.12 -21.81 8.51
CA PRO A 91 6.20 -22.03 9.48
C PRO A 91 6.00 -21.16 10.72
N SER A 92 6.21 -21.73 11.90
CA SER A 92 6.01 -21.01 13.17
C SER A 92 6.83 -19.71 13.25
N SER A 93 8.02 -19.69 12.65
CA SER A 93 8.91 -18.54 12.52
C SER A 93 8.30 -17.35 11.79
N TRP A 94 7.24 -17.56 10.98
CA TRP A 94 6.59 -16.49 10.25
C TRP A 94 5.64 -15.67 11.13
N TYR A 95 5.09 -16.26 12.19
CA TYR A 95 4.15 -15.56 13.06
C TYR A 95 4.77 -14.34 13.75
N ASP A 96 6.09 -14.37 13.99
CA ASP A 96 6.82 -13.25 14.59
C ASP A 96 6.98 -12.05 13.63
N HIS A 97 6.84 -12.28 12.32
CA HIS A 97 6.85 -11.20 11.31
C HIS A 97 5.52 -10.47 11.19
N PHE A 98 4.43 -11.02 11.73
CA PHE A 98 3.08 -10.44 11.67
C PHE A 98 2.69 -9.85 13.02
N GLU A 99 2.64 -8.51 13.12
CA GLU A 99 2.27 -7.89 14.39
C GLU A 99 0.79 -8.14 14.73
N LYS A 100 0.53 -8.60 15.95
CA LYS A 100 -0.85 -8.70 16.48
C LYS A 100 -1.52 -7.33 16.48
N ILE A 101 -2.52 -7.12 15.61
CA ILE A 101 -3.23 -5.84 15.50
C ILE A 101 -4.32 -5.73 16.59
N PRO A 102 -4.23 -4.75 17.53
CA PRO A 102 -5.24 -4.54 18.56
C PRO A 102 -6.61 -4.18 17.99
N PHE A 103 -7.67 -4.55 18.70
CA PHE A 103 -9.06 -4.30 18.30
C PHE A 103 -9.35 -2.81 18.05
N LEU A 104 -8.85 -1.92 18.92
CA LEU A 104 -9.01 -0.47 18.76
C LEU A 104 -8.41 0.06 17.44
N ILE A 105 -7.29 -0.50 16.98
CA ILE A 105 -6.68 -0.13 15.69
C ILE A 105 -7.57 -0.61 14.53
N LYS A 106 -8.18 -1.80 14.63
CA LYS A 106 -9.12 -2.31 13.62
C LYS A 106 -10.33 -1.38 13.48
N ILE A 107 -10.91 -0.92 14.59
CA ILE A 107 -12.01 0.07 14.57
C ILE A 107 -11.56 1.37 13.92
N LYS A 108 -10.40 1.92 14.28
CA LYS A 108 -9.86 3.14 13.68
C LYS A 108 -9.69 3.00 12.16
N ARG A 109 -9.16 1.87 11.69
CA ARG A 109 -9.01 1.55 10.27
C ARG A 109 -10.36 1.42 9.56
N LEU A 110 -11.36 0.81 10.19
CA LEU A 110 -12.73 0.71 9.65
C LEU A 110 -13.39 2.08 9.49
N ARG A 111 -13.36 2.92 10.53
CA ARG A 111 -13.88 4.29 10.49
C ARG A 111 -13.22 5.11 9.38
N LYS A 112 -11.90 4.98 9.23
CA LYS A 112 -11.15 5.63 8.16
C LYS A 112 -11.62 5.19 6.77
N ARG A 113 -11.82 3.89 6.55
CA ARG A 113 -12.33 3.35 5.28
C ARG A 113 -13.74 3.87 4.95
N ILE A 114 -14.64 3.89 5.93
CA ILE A 114 -15.99 4.43 5.76
C ILE A 114 -15.93 5.91 5.39
N LYS A 115 -15.13 6.70 6.13
CA LYS A 115 -14.90 8.12 5.83
C LYS A 115 -14.36 8.31 4.41
N ASP A 116 -13.39 7.50 4.01
CA ASP A 116 -12.76 7.60 2.70
C ASP A 116 -13.74 7.28 1.56
N LYS A 117 -14.58 6.26 1.73
CA LYS A 117 -15.63 5.91 0.77
C LYS A 117 -16.69 7.00 0.65
N LEU A 118 -17.21 7.48 1.78
CA LEU A 118 -18.35 8.41 1.78
C LEU A 118 -17.97 9.85 1.43
N ILE A 119 -16.83 10.35 1.95
CA ILE A 119 -16.45 11.76 1.80
C ILE A 119 -15.57 11.98 0.57
N TYR A 120 -14.66 11.04 0.31
CA TYR A 120 -13.65 11.20 -0.75
C TYR A 120 -13.90 10.29 -1.95
N GLY A 121 -14.95 9.47 -1.92
CA GLY A 121 -15.26 8.53 -3.00
C GLY A 121 -14.19 7.46 -3.20
N ILE A 122 -13.35 7.18 -2.19
CA ILE A 122 -12.25 6.21 -2.30
C ILE A 122 -12.72 4.85 -1.80
N TYR A 123 -12.83 3.86 -2.70
CA TYR A 123 -13.30 2.51 -2.37
C TYR A 123 -12.58 1.43 -3.17
#